data_AF-A0A354IU46-F1
#
_entry.id   AF-A0A354IU46-F1
#
_cell.length_a   1.000
_cell.length_b   1.000
_cell.length_c   1.000
_cell.angle_alpha   90.00
_cell.angle_beta   90.00
_cell.angle_gamma   90.00
#
_symmetry.space_group_name_H-M   'P 1'
#
loop_
_entity.id
_entity.type
_entity.pdbx_description
1 polymer ?
#
loop_
_entity_poly.entity_id
_entity_poly.type
_entity_poly.pdbx_seq_one_letter_code
_entity_poly.pdbx_strand_id
1 'polypeptide(L)'
;MRIAITAGNCDAAVNLLKSGLKSGRPKVSLLAGSMYEQGLCVKRDWDTAISFYALAADGGLNQGADRLAAGYADPVNGPDIAAALWSAQRGMSRLVIPYCPISDEALKDPDRFVAEIGTWEPARLATCNYVFAVSSMMTAELAYPELAAAFNLGAEVRYIFYPGKPAVEIEKSETQEYAMLGVIDGDALRYRNRKDKTGGFEKAVNDVAKRALARYPQPPGISPDAKVHLGMGFLIDHR
;
A
#
# COMPACT_ATOMS: atom_id res chain seq x y z
N MET A 1 -6.85 8.82 -16.33
CA MET A 1 -5.41 8.47 -16.42
C MET A 1 -5.20 6.96 -16.39
N ARG A 2 -5.61 6.24 -15.33
CA ARG A 2 -5.55 4.76 -15.29
C ARG A 2 -6.22 4.06 -16.48
N ILE A 3 -7.41 4.50 -16.90
CA ILE A 3 -8.08 3.95 -18.09
C ILE A 3 -7.18 4.05 -19.34
N ALA A 4 -6.50 5.18 -19.52
CA ALA A 4 -5.58 5.36 -20.64
C ALA A 4 -4.36 4.44 -20.54
N ILE A 5 -3.83 4.23 -19.33
CA ILE A 5 -2.74 3.27 -19.06
C ILE A 5 -3.19 1.85 -19.40
N THR A 6 -4.35 1.41 -18.90
CA THR A 6 -4.89 0.06 -19.15
C THR A 6 -5.25 -0.17 -20.61
N ALA A 7 -5.66 0.88 -21.32
CA ALA A 7 -5.89 0.85 -22.77
C ALA A 7 -4.60 0.96 -23.61
N GLY A 8 -3.43 1.06 -22.98
CA GLY A 8 -2.15 1.23 -23.68
C GLY A 8 -1.97 2.60 -24.36
N ASN A 9 -2.86 3.56 -24.11
CA ASN A 9 -2.78 4.91 -24.68
C ASN A 9 -1.88 5.80 -23.81
N CYS A 10 -0.58 5.66 -24.02
CA CYS A 10 0.43 6.36 -23.23
C CYS A 10 0.44 7.88 -23.45
N ASP A 11 0.13 8.36 -24.65
CA ASP A 11 0.05 9.80 -24.93
C ASP A 11 -1.08 10.44 -24.14
N ALA A 12 -2.26 9.81 -24.12
CA ALA A 12 -3.39 10.29 -23.32
C ALA A 12 -3.07 10.20 -21.82
N ALA A 13 -2.40 9.14 -21.35
CA ALA A 13 -2.01 9.00 -19.96
C ALA A 13 -1.05 10.13 -19.52
N VAL A 14 -0.01 10.40 -20.31
CA VAL A 14 0.99 11.45 -20.03
C VAL A 14 0.37 12.85 -20.12
N ASN A 15 -0.52 13.11 -21.08
CA ASN A 15 -1.20 14.40 -21.19
C ASN A 15 -2.14 14.65 -20.00
N LEU A 16 -2.89 13.64 -19.58
CA LEU A 16 -3.70 13.71 -18.37
C LEU A 16 -2.84 13.91 -17.12
N LEU A 17 -1.65 13.30 -17.06
CA LEU A 17 -0.70 13.48 -15.97
C LEU A 17 -0.21 14.91 -15.88
N LYS A 18 0.28 15.47 -16.99
CA LYS A 18 0.73 16.87 -17.08
C LYS A 18 -0.37 17.84 -16.66
N SER A 19 -1.61 17.60 -17.10
CA SER A 19 -2.73 18.46 -16.72
C SER A 19 -3.10 18.31 -15.25
N GLY A 20 -3.12 17.10 -14.71
CA GLY A 20 -3.51 16.83 -13.33
C GLY A 20 -2.51 17.34 -12.29
N LEU A 21 -1.21 17.28 -12.62
CA LEU A 21 -0.14 17.77 -11.73
C LEU A 21 -0.23 19.28 -11.51
N LYS A 22 -0.70 20.06 -12.50
CA LYS A 22 -0.94 21.51 -12.35
C LYS A 22 -1.97 21.84 -11.27
N SER A 23 -2.88 20.90 -10.98
CA SER A 23 -3.91 21.09 -9.96
C SER A 23 -3.46 20.71 -8.55
N GLY A 24 -2.21 20.25 -8.36
CA GLY A 24 -1.63 19.93 -7.05
C GLY A 24 -2.38 18.83 -6.28
N ARG A 25 -3.15 17.96 -6.96
CA ARG A 25 -3.98 16.95 -6.30
C ARG A 25 -3.12 15.79 -5.84
N PRO A 26 -3.12 15.42 -4.53
CA PRO A 26 -2.27 14.35 -4.00
C PRO A 26 -2.46 13.00 -4.72
N LYS A 27 -3.70 12.68 -5.13
CA LYS A 27 -4.01 11.44 -5.87
C LYS A 27 -3.33 11.39 -7.25
N VAL A 28 -3.11 12.55 -7.87
CA VAL A 28 -2.38 12.63 -9.14
C VAL A 28 -0.89 12.40 -8.91
N SER A 29 -0.32 13.00 -7.86
CA SER A 29 1.08 12.74 -7.46
C SER A 29 1.31 11.26 -7.15
N LEU A 30 0.40 10.62 -6.40
CA LEU A 30 0.48 9.18 -6.12
C LEU A 30 0.52 8.34 -7.42
N LEU A 31 -0.35 8.67 -8.38
CA LEU A 31 -0.38 7.97 -9.67
C LEU A 31 0.87 8.25 -10.52
N ALA A 32 1.38 9.47 -10.48
CA ALA A 32 2.63 9.85 -11.13
C ALA A 32 3.80 9.00 -10.61
N GLY A 33 3.93 8.90 -9.29
CA GLY A 33 4.94 8.06 -8.64
C GLY A 33 4.84 6.61 -9.08
N SER A 34 3.62 6.05 -9.14
CA SER A 34 3.39 4.69 -9.62
C SER A 34 3.75 4.48 -11.09
N MET A 35 3.50 5.46 -11.95
CA MET A 35 3.93 5.39 -13.34
C MET A 35 5.45 5.31 -13.47
N TYR A 36 6.19 6.15 -12.73
CA TYR A 36 7.65 6.15 -12.74
C TYR A 36 8.26 4.94 -12.01
N GLU A 37 7.67 4.46 -10.91
CA GLU A 37 8.13 3.26 -10.19
C GLU A 37 8.10 2.02 -11.09
N GLN A 38 7.00 1.85 -11.83
CA GLN A 38 6.69 0.65 -12.62
C GLN A 38 7.05 0.78 -14.10
N GLY A 39 7.40 1.98 -14.57
CA GLY A 39 7.65 2.24 -16.00
C GLY A 39 6.40 2.18 -16.86
N LEU A 40 5.24 2.57 -16.31
CA LEU A 40 3.97 2.58 -17.04
C LEU A 40 3.86 3.85 -17.89
N CYS A 41 4.00 3.69 -19.21
CA CYS A 41 3.93 4.79 -20.19
C CYS A 41 5.00 5.89 -20.04
N VAL A 42 5.95 5.69 -19.12
CA VAL A 42 7.15 6.51 -18.92
C VAL A 42 8.32 5.56 -18.66
N LYS A 43 9.55 6.02 -18.87
CA LYS A 43 10.73 5.24 -18.47
C LYS A 43 10.72 5.08 -16.94
N ARG A 44 10.97 3.86 -16.46
CA ARG A 44 11.11 3.61 -15.02
C ARG A 44 12.22 4.50 -14.44
N ASP A 45 11.90 5.20 -13.36
CA ASP A 45 12.78 6.12 -12.65
C ASP A 45 12.35 6.21 -11.18
N TRP A 46 13.15 5.61 -10.30
CA TRP A 46 12.84 5.55 -8.87
C TRP A 46 13.01 6.90 -8.18
N ASP A 47 14.04 7.68 -8.53
CA ASP A 47 14.30 8.99 -7.92
C ASP A 47 13.17 9.99 -8.24
N THR A 48 12.67 9.93 -9.48
CA THR A 48 11.48 10.70 -9.87
C THR A 48 10.22 10.19 -9.13
N ALA A 49 10.06 8.87 -8.96
CA ALA A 49 8.93 8.32 -8.22
C ALA A 49 8.90 8.76 -6.75
N ILE A 50 10.05 8.79 -6.08
CA ILE A 50 10.20 9.30 -4.70
C ILE A 50 9.59 10.70 -4.59
N SER A 51 9.97 11.60 -5.49
CA SER A 51 9.51 12.99 -5.46
C SER A 51 7.98 13.10 -5.52
N PHE A 52 7.35 12.29 -6.38
CA PHE A 52 5.89 12.28 -6.51
C PHE A 52 5.18 11.59 -5.34
N TYR A 53 5.77 10.55 -4.76
CA TYR A 53 5.22 9.90 -3.58
C TYR A 53 5.34 10.78 -2.33
N ALA A 54 6.43 11.53 -2.19
CA ALA A 54 6.58 12.55 -1.15
C ALA A 54 5.49 13.62 -1.26
N LEU A 55 5.25 14.16 -2.46
CA LEU A 55 4.16 15.12 -2.70
C LEU A 55 2.76 14.55 -2.36
N ALA A 56 2.55 13.25 -2.58
CA ALA A 56 1.30 12.60 -2.19
C ALA A 56 1.16 12.50 -0.66
N ALA A 57 2.24 12.10 0.02
CA ALA A 57 2.30 11.99 1.48
C ALA A 57 2.11 13.36 2.16
N ASP A 58 2.82 14.39 1.70
CA ASP A 58 2.69 15.77 2.19
C ASP A 58 1.28 16.33 1.96
N GLY A 59 0.62 15.86 0.90
CA GLY A 59 -0.78 16.13 0.59
C GLY A 59 -1.81 15.38 1.45
N GLY A 60 -1.36 14.63 2.47
CA GLY A 60 -2.21 13.87 3.39
C GLY A 60 -2.68 12.51 2.86
N LEU A 61 -2.08 11.99 1.79
CA LEU A 61 -2.32 10.61 1.34
C LEU A 61 -1.27 9.68 1.93
N ASN A 62 -1.65 8.94 2.97
CA ASN A 62 -0.82 7.91 3.61
C ASN A 62 -0.24 6.90 2.60
N GLN A 63 -0.95 6.62 1.50
CA GLN A 63 -0.45 5.73 0.44
C GLN A 63 0.85 6.22 -0.19
N GLY A 64 1.12 7.54 -0.21
CA GLY A 64 2.39 8.08 -0.65
C GLY A 64 3.54 7.61 0.23
N ALA A 65 3.36 7.69 1.54
CA ALA A 65 4.34 7.22 2.52
C ALA A 65 4.48 5.68 2.51
N ASP A 66 3.39 4.93 2.32
CA ASP A 66 3.47 3.47 2.14
C ASP A 66 4.24 3.08 0.87
N ARG A 67 4.07 3.82 -0.24
CA ARG A 67 4.83 3.60 -1.48
C ARG A 67 6.32 3.94 -1.32
N LEU A 68 6.63 5.00 -0.58
CA LEU A 68 8.02 5.32 -0.21
C LEU A 68 8.62 4.19 0.62
N ALA A 69 7.92 3.73 1.66
CA ALA A 69 8.38 2.64 2.53
C ALA A 69 8.69 1.36 1.74
N ALA A 70 7.73 0.93 0.90
CA ALA A 70 7.87 -0.22 0.02
C ALA A 70 9.05 -0.06 -0.95
N GLY A 71 9.16 1.09 -1.63
CA GLY A 71 10.19 1.30 -2.63
C GLY A 71 11.60 1.51 -2.06
N TYR A 72 11.75 2.16 -0.90
CA TYR A 72 13.05 2.25 -0.21
C TYR A 72 13.51 0.91 0.34
N ALA A 73 12.58 0.02 0.70
CA ALA A 73 12.94 -1.33 1.15
C ALA A 73 13.27 -2.29 0.00
N ASP A 74 12.93 -1.94 -1.24
CA ASP A 74 13.07 -2.81 -2.40
C ASP A 74 14.55 -3.02 -2.78
N PRO A 75 15.05 -4.26 -2.79
CA PRO A 75 16.40 -4.56 -3.22
C PRO A 75 16.78 -4.00 -4.60
N VAL A 76 15.81 -3.91 -5.54
CA VAL A 76 16.06 -3.45 -6.91
C VAL A 76 16.39 -1.96 -7.00
N ASN A 77 16.04 -1.18 -5.96
CA ASN A 77 16.27 0.26 -5.90
C ASN A 77 17.57 0.62 -5.16
N GLY A 78 18.28 -0.36 -4.59
CA GLY A 78 19.36 -0.11 -3.63
C GLY A 78 18.76 0.30 -2.29
N PRO A 79 18.48 -0.66 -1.39
CA PRO A 79 17.58 -0.43 -0.28
C PRO A 79 18.14 0.57 0.73
N ASP A 80 17.34 1.57 1.07
CA ASP A 80 17.56 2.51 2.17
C ASP A 80 16.64 2.12 3.33
N ILE A 81 17.17 1.31 4.25
CA ILE A 81 16.40 0.78 5.39
C ILE A 81 15.92 1.91 6.30
N ALA A 82 16.71 2.96 6.49
CA ALA A 82 16.33 4.08 7.35
C ALA A 82 15.13 4.82 6.75
N ALA A 83 15.20 5.17 5.47
CA ALA A 83 14.11 5.84 4.77
C ALA A 83 12.86 4.95 4.66
N ALA A 84 13.04 3.63 4.49
CA ALA A 84 11.94 2.66 4.45
C ALA A 84 11.16 2.64 5.76
N LEU A 85 11.86 2.42 6.88
CA LEU A 85 11.25 2.37 8.21
C LEU A 85 10.63 3.73 8.57
N TRP A 86 11.32 4.84 8.28
CA TRP A 86 10.82 6.19 8.55
C TRP A 86 9.52 6.51 7.81
N SER A 87 9.45 6.12 6.54
CA SER A 87 8.26 6.30 5.70
C SER A 87 7.12 5.39 6.15
N ALA A 88 7.43 4.17 6.58
CA ALA A 88 6.43 3.21 7.06
C ALA A 88 5.67 3.75 8.28
N GLN A 89 6.37 4.43 9.21
CA GLN A 89 5.76 5.07 10.38
C GLN A 89 4.77 6.20 10.01
N ARG A 90 4.88 6.76 8.81
CA ARG A 90 4.03 7.87 8.31
C ARG A 90 2.89 7.40 7.41
N GLY A 91 3.05 6.27 6.74
CA GLY A 91 1.97 5.67 5.95
C GLY A 91 1.03 4.84 6.83
N MET A 92 1.60 3.91 7.59
CA MET A 92 0.87 3.01 8.48
C MET A 92 0.49 3.72 9.77
N SER A 93 -0.56 4.53 9.72
CA SER A 93 -1.19 5.01 10.94
C SER A 93 -1.71 3.80 11.73
N ARG A 94 -0.97 3.41 12.79
CA ARG A 94 -1.28 2.39 13.84
C ARG A 94 -0.69 0.98 13.68
N LEU A 95 0.28 0.72 12.80
CA LEU A 95 0.96 -0.59 12.83
C LEU A 95 2.03 -0.64 13.92
N VAL A 96 1.66 -1.14 15.10
CA VAL A 96 2.61 -1.46 16.17
C VAL A 96 3.16 -2.86 15.91
N ILE A 97 4.42 -2.95 15.49
CA ILE A 97 5.12 -4.23 15.32
C ILE A 97 5.90 -4.51 16.62
N PRO A 98 5.48 -5.49 17.45
CA PRO A 98 6.03 -5.65 18.80
C PRO A 98 7.55 -5.87 18.87
N TYR A 99 8.15 -6.45 17.83
CA TYR A 99 9.59 -6.71 17.75
C TYR A 99 10.38 -5.63 17.00
N CYS A 100 9.72 -4.55 16.57
CA CYS A 100 10.35 -3.36 15.99
C CYS A 100 9.95 -2.08 16.75
N PRO A 101 10.10 -2.04 18.10
CA PRO A 101 9.76 -0.83 18.85
C PRO A 101 10.70 0.31 18.46
N ILE A 102 10.11 1.48 18.19
CA ILE A 102 10.81 2.74 17.96
C ILE A 102 10.31 3.72 19.03
N SER A 103 11.21 4.47 19.66
CA SER A 103 10.82 5.44 20.69
C SER A 103 9.98 6.59 20.13
N ASP A 104 9.09 7.14 20.96
CA ASP A 104 8.28 8.30 20.60
C ASP A 104 9.14 9.54 20.29
N GLU A 105 10.33 9.64 20.92
CA GLU A 105 11.32 10.67 20.64
C GLU A 105 11.93 10.50 19.25
N ALA A 106 12.29 9.27 18.87
CA ALA A 106 12.81 8.95 17.55
C ALA A 106 11.77 9.20 16.45
N LEU A 107 10.49 8.92 16.69
CA LEU A 107 9.44 9.15 15.68
C LEU A 107 9.26 10.62 15.29
N LYS A 108 9.67 11.55 16.15
CA LYS A 108 9.51 13.01 15.98
C LYS A 108 10.70 13.68 15.30
N ASP A 109 11.85 13.00 15.20
CA ASP A 109 13.11 13.61 14.77
C ASP A 109 13.91 12.60 13.91
N PRO A 110 14.19 12.92 12.63
CA PRO A 110 14.83 11.99 11.72
C PRO A 110 16.27 11.62 12.14
N ASP A 111 17.01 12.53 12.77
CA ASP A 111 18.38 12.25 13.21
C ASP A 111 18.37 11.31 14.41
N ARG A 112 17.44 11.53 15.35
CA ARG A 112 17.22 10.60 16.47
C ARG A 112 16.75 9.23 16.00
N PHE A 113 15.89 9.20 14.98
CA PHE A 113 15.44 7.96 14.36
C PHE A 113 16.60 7.15 13.81
N VAL A 114 17.44 7.77 12.97
CA VAL A 114 18.62 7.13 12.39
C VAL A 114 19.59 6.68 13.48
N ALA A 115 19.82 7.52 14.50
CA ALA A 115 20.67 7.16 15.62
C ALA A 115 20.14 5.95 16.40
N GLU A 116 18.84 5.89 16.68
CA GLU A 116 18.22 4.77 17.39
C GLU A 116 18.31 3.48 16.61
N ILE A 117 17.86 3.46 15.34
CA ILE A 117 17.90 2.24 14.53
C ILE A 117 19.35 1.81 14.23
N GLY A 118 20.30 2.74 14.24
CA GLY A 118 21.73 2.46 14.11
C GLY A 118 22.30 1.65 15.27
N THR A 119 21.61 1.57 16.41
CA THR A 119 22.00 0.70 17.55
C THR A 119 21.45 -0.72 17.45
N TRP A 120 20.58 -1.00 16.47
CA TRP A 120 19.93 -2.30 16.36
C TRP A 120 20.84 -3.34 15.73
N GLU A 121 20.72 -4.59 16.19
CA GLU A 121 21.36 -5.73 15.55
C GLU A 121 20.97 -5.84 14.06
N PRO A 122 21.91 -6.18 13.16
CA PRO A 122 21.62 -6.29 11.72
C PRO A 122 20.44 -7.23 11.41
N ALA A 123 20.30 -8.32 12.17
CA ALA A 123 19.19 -9.26 12.01
C ALA A 123 17.82 -8.63 12.36
N ARG A 124 17.78 -7.75 13.35
CA ARG A 124 16.57 -6.99 13.71
C ARG A 124 16.23 -5.99 12.62
N LEU A 125 17.22 -5.23 12.12
CA LEU A 125 17.03 -4.28 11.02
C LEU A 125 16.49 -4.98 9.76
N ALA A 126 17.08 -6.10 9.37
CA ALA A 126 16.62 -6.88 8.22
C ALA A 126 15.18 -7.37 8.41
N THR A 127 14.85 -7.90 9.60
CA THR A 127 13.49 -8.35 9.93
C THR A 127 12.48 -7.20 9.87
N CYS A 128 12.79 -6.06 10.49
CA CYS A 128 11.91 -4.90 10.48
C CYS A 128 11.72 -4.34 9.07
N ASN A 129 12.80 -4.25 8.27
CA ASN A 129 12.72 -3.83 6.87
C ASN A 129 11.77 -4.72 6.08
N TYR A 130 11.96 -6.04 6.14
CA TYR A 130 11.09 -7.01 5.45
C TYR A 130 9.61 -6.85 5.86
N VAL A 131 9.34 -6.72 7.16
CA VAL A 131 7.98 -6.63 7.66
C VAL A 131 7.30 -5.33 7.25
N PHE A 132 7.97 -4.20 7.40
CA PHE A 132 7.44 -2.91 6.94
C PHE A 132 7.26 -2.89 5.43
N ALA A 133 8.17 -3.47 4.66
CA ALA A 133 8.10 -3.51 3.20
C ALA A 133 6.87 -4.27 2.68
N VAL A 134 6.69 -5.52 3.16
CA VAL A 134 5.53 -6.35 2.79
C VAL A 134 4.24 -5.66 3.22
N SER A 135 4.19 -5.18 4.46
CA SER A 135 3.00 -4.53 4.99
C SER A 135 2.66 -3.25 4.22
N SER A 136 3.66 -2.46 3.81
CA SER A 136 3.45 -1.17 3.12
C SER A 136 3.03 -1.38 1.68
N MET A 137 3.58 -2.40 1.02
CA MET A 137 3.11 -2.79 -0.32
C MET A 137 1.66 -3.29 -0.27
N MET A 138 1.31 -4.07 0.74
CA MET A 138 -0.06 -4.54 0.95
C MET A 138 -1.03 -3.37 1.13
N THR A 139 -0.72 -2.43 2.02
CA THR A 139 -1.59 -1.25 2.25
C THR A 139 -1.64 -0.36 1.01
N ALA A 140 -0.52 -0.06 0.36
CA ALA A 140 -0.46 0.82 -0.81
C ALA A 140 -1.18 0.27 -2.06
N GLU A 141 -1.31 -1.05 -2.18
CA GLU A 141 -2.00 -1.70 -3.31
C GLU A 141 -3.45 -2.04 -3.02
N LEU A 142 -3.81 -2.27 -1.76
CA LEU A 142 -5.17 -2.65 -1.37
C LEU A 142 -6.03 -1.46 -0.90
N ALA A 143 -5.44 -0.36 -0.43
CA ALA A 143 -6.17 0.81 0.09
C ALA A 143 -6.84 1.68 -1.01
N TYR A 144 -7.23 1.09 -2.14
CA TYR A 144 -7.88 1.80 -3.24
C TYR A 144 -9.40 1.65 -3.21
N PRO A 145 -10.17 2.74 -3.40
CA PRO A 145 -11.63 2.68 -3.46
C PRO A 145 -12.15 1.86 -4.65
N GLU A 146 -11.33 1.54 -5.66
CA GLU A 146 -11.74 0.69 -6.78
C GLU A 146 -11.99 -0.76 -6.36
N LEU A 147 -11.19 -1.33 -5.45
CA LEU A 147 -11.42 -2.68 -4.93
C LEU A 147 -12.64 -2.70 -4.01
N ALA A 148 -12.73 -1.75 -3.09
CA ALA A 148 -13.90 -1.62 -2.23
C ALA A 148 -15.18 -1.35 -3.03
N ALA A 149 -15.16 -0.47 -4.04
CA ALA A 149 -16.30 -0.19 -4.90
C ALA A 149 -16.62 -1.35 -5.87
N ALA A 150 -15.62 -2.02 -6.44
CA ALA A 150 -15.84 -3.17 -7.34
C ALA A 150 -16.46 -4.37 -6.62
N PHE A 151 -16.23 -4.48 -5.31
CA PHE A 151 -16.74 -5.54 -4.45
C PHE A 151 -17.78 -5.08 -3.42
N ASN A 152 -18.30 -3.83 -3.53
CA ASN A 152 -19.28 -3.24 -2.61
C ASN A 152 -18.93 -3.41 -1.11
N LEU A 153 -17.63 -3.33 -0.78
CA LEU A 153 -17.13 -3.46 0.58
C LEU A 153 -17.37 -2.15 1.33
N GLY A 154 -18.25 -2.18 2.33
CA GLY A 154 -18.40 -1.09 3.31
C GLY A 154 -17.76 -1.39 4.68
N ALA A 155 -16.83 -2.34 4.75
CA ALA A 155 -16.27 -2.85 6.00
C ALA A 155 -14.74 -2.72 6.07
N GLU A 156 -14.21 -2.77 7.31
CA GLU A 156 -12.79 -2.93 7.59
C GLU A 156 -12.33 -4.34 7.14
N VAL A 157 -11.31 -4.43 6.30
CA VAL A 157 -10.68 -5.72 5.96
C VAL A 157 -9.49 -5.93 6.86
N ARG A 158 -9.48 -7.07 7.56
CA ARG A 158 -8.35 -7.52 8.39
C ARG A 158 -7.65 -8.71 7.78
N TYR A 159 -6.34 -8.73 7.88
CA TYR A 159 -5.49 -9.82 7.42
C TYR A 159 -4.30 -9.99 8.36
N ILE A 160 -3.83 -11.22 8.47
CA ILE A 160 -2.68 -11.62 9.28
C ILE A 160 -1.54 -11.92 8.33
N PHE A 161 -0.44 -11.19 8.48
CA PHE A 161 0.82 -11.51 7.86
C PHE A 161 1.66 -12.37 8.82
N TYR A 162 2.12 -13.52 8.33
CA TYR A 162 3.02 -14.44 9.03
C TYR A 162 4.45 -14.26 8.51
N PRO A 163 5.25 -13.35 9.06
CA PRO A 163 6.58 -13.08 8.54
C PRO A 163 7.57 -14.24 8.69
N GLY A 164 7.32 -15.21 9.58
CA GLY A 164 8.12 -16.44 9.71
C GLY A 164 7.72 -17.57 8.75
N LYS A 165 6.50 -17.51 8.20
CA LYS A 165 5.96 -18.42 7.18
C LYS A 165 5.40 -17.54 6.09
N PRO A 166 6.23 -17.02 5.16
CA PRO A 166 5.94 -15.84 4.33
C PRO A 166 4.60 -15.99 3.60
N ALA A 167 3.53 -15.58 4.27
CA ALA A 167 2.15 -15.88 3.92
C ALA A 167 1.25 -14.82 4.54
N VAL A 168 0.19 -14.48 3.83
CA VAL A 168 -0.85 -13.56 4.28
C VAL A 168 -2.16 -14.31 4.23
N GLU A 169 -2.91 -14.25 5.33
CA GLU A 169 -4.23 -14.85 5.44
C GLU A 169 -5.27 -13.79 5.80
N ILE A 170 -6.47 -13.88 5.24
CA ILE A 170 -7.56 -12.97 5.56
C ILE A 170 -8.20 -13.42 6.88
N GLU A 171 -8.32 -12.52 7.83
CA GLU A 171 -8.96 -12.78 9.11
C GLU A 171 -10.47 -12.60 8.91
N LYS A 172 -11.22 -13.73 8.84
CA LYS A 172 -12.70 -13.81 8.67
C LYS A 172 -13.35 -12.52 8.15
N SER A 173 -13.52 -12.43 6.83
CA SER A 173 -14.32 -11.36 6.21
C SER A 173 -15.80 -11.58 6.55
N GLU A 174 -16.33 -10.87 7.53
CA GLU A 174 -17.75 -10.53 7.51
C GLU A 174 -17.91 -9.47 6.42
N THR A 175 -17.90 -9.90 5.16
CA THR A 175 -18.21 -9.06 4.02
C THR A 175 -19.69 -8.67 4.15
N GLN A 176 -20.00 -7.64 4.95
CA GLN A 176 -21.31 -7.02 4.90
C GLN A 176 -21.38 -6.28 3.57
N GLU A 177 -22.04 -6.91 2.59
CA GLU A 177 -22.50 -6.22 1.39
C GLU A 177 -23.42 -5.08 1.84
N TYR A 178 -22.92 -3.85 1.79
CA TYR A 178 -23.80 -2.71 2.01
C TYR A 178 -24.60 -2.49 0.72
N ALA A 179 -25.92 -2.56 0.83
CA ALA A 179 -26.78 -2.04 -0.21
C ALA A 179 -26.53 -0.53 -0.29
N MET A 180 -25.93 -0.06 -1.40
CA MET A 180 -25.88 1.36 -1.70
C MET A 180 -27.31 1.89 -1.86
N LEU A 181 -27.89 2.41 -0.78
CA LEU A 181 -29.15 3.12 -0.78
C LEU A 181 -28.85 4.58 -1.15
N GLY A 182 -29.08 4.97 -2.40
CA GLY A 182 -28.97 6.38 -2.79
C GLY A 182 -28.85 6.71 -4.28
N VAL A 183 -28.44 5.77 -5.14
CA VAL A 183 -28.39 6.01 -6.60
C VAL A 183 -28.89 4.76 -7.31
N ILE A 184 -30.19 4.73 -7.64
CA ILE A 184 -30.77 3.66 -8.44
C ILE A 184 -31.24 4.29 -9.74
N ASP A 185 -30.43 4.17 -10.79
CA ASP A 185 -30.95 4.10 -12.14
C ASP A 185 -31.46 2.67 -12.37
N GLY A 186 -32.62 2.52 -12.99
CA GLY A 186 -33.38 1.27 -13.07
C GLY A 186 -32.63 0.10 -13.72
N ASP A 187 -31.56 0.40 -14.47
CA ASP A 187 -30.71 -0.58 -15.15
C ASP A 187 -29.68 -1.26 -14.21
N ALA A 188 -29.38 -0.68 -13.05
CA ALA A 188 -28.44 -1.26 -12.09
C ALA A 188 -29.01 -2.47 -11.32
N LEU A 189 -30.34 -2.65 -11.33
CA LEU A 189 -31.02 -3.75 -10.63
C LEU A 189 -30.81 -5.12 -11.30
N ARG A 190 -30.45 -5.17 -12.59
CA ARG A 190 -30.25 -6.44 -13.31
C ARG A 190 -28.93 -7.14 -12.96
N TYR A 191 -27.99 -6.45 -12.32
CA TYR A 191 -26.70 -7.04 -11.91
C TYR A 191 -26.64 -7.52 -10.46
N ARG A 192 -27.72 -7.33 -9.67
CA ARG A 192 -27.81 -7.76 -8.25
C ARG A 192 -27.79 -9.27 -8.04
N ASN A 193 -27.97 -10.08 -9.09
CA ASN A 193 -28.20 -11.52 -8.96
C ASN A 193 -27.04 -12.40 -9.43
N ARG A 194 -25.80 -11.92 -9.40
CA ARG A 194 -24.63 -12.79 -9.57
C ARG A 194 -24.04 -13.17 -8.21
N LYS A 195 -24.53 -14.29 -7.68
CA LYS A 195 -24.09 -15.01 -6.46
C LYS A 195 -22.64 -15.55 -6.52
N ASP A 196 -21.69 -14.88 -7.19
CA ASP A 196 -20.36 -15.46 -7.47
C ASP A 196 -19.14 -14.55 -7.18
N LYS A 197 -19.30 -13.41 -6.48
CA LYS A 197 -18.20 -12.44 -6.30
C LYS A 197 -17.38 -12.52 -5.01
N THR A 198 -17.68 -13.44 -4.09
CA THR A 198 -16.92 -13.68 -2.83
C THR A 198 -15.56 -14.36 -3.03
N GLY A 199 -14.99 -14.35 -4.25
CA GLY A 199 -13.63 -14.85 -4.51
C GLY A 199 -12.72 -13.85 -5.20
N GLY A 200 -13.27 -12.74 -5.72
CA GLY A 200 -12.49 -11.75 -6.46
C GLY A 200 -11.63 -10.89 -5.55
N PHE A 201 -12.14 -10.54 -4.37
CA PHE A 201 -11.41 -9.75 -3.38
C PHE A 201 -10.29 -10.58 -2.75
N GLU A 202 -10.59 -11.80 -2.30
CA GLU A 202 -9.62 -12.75 -1.77
C GLU A 202 -8.51 -13.01 -2.79
N LYS A 203 -8.88 -13.20 -4.07
CA LYS A 203 -7.90 -13.33 -5.15
C LYS A 203 -7.03 -12.08 -5.28
N ALA A 204 -7.60 -10.88 -5.22
CA ALA A 204 -6.81 -9.65 -5.31
C ALA A 204 -5.83 -9.49 -4.13
N VAL A 205 -6.28 -9.75 -2.89
CA VAL A 205 -5.41 -9.77 -1.70
C VAL A 205 -4.30 -10.80 -1.87
N ASN A 206 -4.64 -12.02 -2.29
CA ASN A 206 -3.67 -13.09 -2.52
C ASN A 206 -2.67 -12.74 -3.64
N ASP A 207 -3.12 -12.08 -4.71
CA ASP A 207 -2.27 -11.65 -5.82
C ASP A 207 -1.30 -10.56 -5.36
N VAL A 208 -1.74 -9.59 -4.54
CA VAL A 208 -0.85 -8.57 -3.94
C VAL A 208 0.13 -9.24 -2.98
N ALA A 209 -0.33 -10.11 -2.09
CA ALA A 209 0.51 -10.82 -1.13
C ALA A 209 1.61 -11.62 -1.84
N LYS A 210 1.27 -12.40 -2.87
CA LYS A 210 2.25 -13.14 -3.67
C LYS A 210 3.32 -12.22 -4.28
N ARG A 211 2.92 -11.07 -4.83
CA ARG A 211 3.88 -10.11 -5.38
C ARG A 211 4.76 -9.50 -4.29
N ALA A 212 4.19 -9.14 -3.15
CA ALA A 212 4.96 -8.57 -2.04
C ALA A 212 5.99 -9.56 -1.49
N LEU A 213 5.58 -10.80 -1.25
CA LEU A 213 6.46 -11.86 -0.74
C LEU A 213 7.52 -12.29 -1.76
N ALA A 214 7.25 -12.17 -3.06
CA ALA A 214 8.24 -12.38 -4.11
C ALA A 214 9.22 -11.19 -4.24
N ARG A 215 8.74 -9.96 -3.99
CA ARG A 215 9.52 -8.72 -4.11
C ARG A 215 10.51 -8.54 -2.96
N TYR A 216 10.13 -8.92 -1.74
CA TYR A 216 10.96 -8.75 -0.54
C TYR A 216 11.41 -10.11 0.01
N PRO A 217 12.71 -10.46 -0.09
CA PRO A 217 13.22 -11.71 0.46
C PRO A 217 13.07 -11.77 1.98
N GLN A 218 12.56 -12.89 2.49
CA GLN A 218 12.44 -13.15 3.91
C GLN A 218 13.83 -13.33 4.55
N PRO A 219 14.20 -12.57 5.60
CA PRO A 219 15.45 -12.80 6.31
C PRO A 219 15.34 -14.02 7.23
N PRO A 220 16.47 -14.69 7.55
CA PRO A 220 16.48 -15.83 8.47
C PRO A 220 16.18 -15.39 9.91
N GLY A 221 15.75 -16.34 10.75
CA GLY A 221 15.62 -16.12 12.20
C GLY A 221 14.30 -15.52 12.65
N ILE A 222 13.35 -15.27 11.75
CA ILE A 222 11.99 -14.88 12.14
C ILE A 222 11.24 -16.09 12.70
N SER A 223 10.65 -15.94 13.89
CA SER A 223 9.84 -17.00 14.50
C SER A 223 8.69 -17.44 13.57
N PRO A 224 8.46 -18.75 13.38
CA PRO A 224 7.34 -19.28 12.58
C PRO A 224 5.95 -18.90 13.13
N ASP A 225 5.90 -18.41 14.38
CA ASP A 225 4.68 -17.99 15.07
C ASP A 225 4.53 -16.46 15.13
N ALA A 226 5.48 -15.71 14.56
CA ALA A 226 5.37 -14.26 14.46
C ALA A 226 4.15 -13.90 13.59
N LYS A 227 3.39 -12.90 14.05
CA LYS A 227 2.18 -12.39 13.39
C LYS A 227 2.18 -10.88 13.38
N VAL A 228 1.69 -10.33 12.28
CA VAL A 228 1.44 -8.89 12.12
C VAL A 228 0.00 -8.74 11.66
N HIS A 229 -0.82 -8.11 12.49
CA HIS A 229 -2.21 -7.84 12.17
C HIS A 229 -2.29 -6.54 11.38
N LEU A 230 -2.89 -6.60 10.20
CA LEU A 230 -3.05 -5.49 9.29
C LEU A 230 -4.54 -5.26 9.07
N GLY A 231 -4.98 -4.01 9.11
CA GLY A 231 -6.37 -3.62 8.95
C GLY A 231 -6.50 -2.43 8.01
N MET A 232 -7.50 -2.46 7.13
CA MET A 232 -7.83 -1.34 6.23
C MET A 232 -9.30 -1.00 6.36
N GLY A 233 -9.60 0.21 6.83
CA GLY A 233 -10.95 0.75 6.83
C GLY A 233 -11.26 1.43 5.50
N PHE A 234 -12.35 1.03 4.83
CA PHE A 234 -12.88 1.74 3.68
C PHE A 234 -14.03 2.64 4.14
N LEU A 235 -13.73 3.91 4.43
CA LEU A 235 -14.79 4.89 4.70
C LEU A 235 -15.47 5.27 3.38
N ILE A 236 -16.76 4.95 3.25
CA ILE A 236 -17.60 5.47 2.18
C ILE A 236 -17.98 6.90 2.59
N ASP A 237 -17.36 7.92 1.98
CA ASP A 237 -17.76 9.32 2.18
C ASP A 237 -19.12 9.53 1.48
N HIS A 238 -20.16 9.87 2.26
CA HIS A 238 -21.53 10.09 1.79
C HIS A 238 -21.80 11.55 1.40
N ARG A 239 -20.79 12.30 0.95
CA ARG A 239 -20.98 13.69 0.49
C ARG A 239 -21.15 13.82 -1.01
#